data_AF-A0A7U7JHI0-F1
#
_entry.id   AF-A0A7U7JHI0-F1
#
_cell.length_a   1.000
_cell.length_b   1.000
_cell.length_c   1.000
_cell.angle_alpha   90.00
_cell.angle_beta   90.00
_cell.angle_gamma   90.00
#
_symmetry.space_group_name_H-M   'P 1'
#
loop_
_entity.id
_entity.type
_entity.pdbx_description
1 polymer ?
#
loop_
_entity_poly.entity_id
_entity_poly.type
_entity_poly.pdbx_seq_one_letter_code
_entity_poly.pdbx_strand_id
1 'polypeptide(L)'
;MAFYSDKSSVFRVNARGATAGRDYTQFGRALYELNIESICANSSQAKGRVERMNGTLQDRLVKALRLHNISTLEAANAFAPVFLADFNLRFAKIPRSDFNAHRPVQPEEDLERIFTWREWRKVSNRLTLQYDRTLYLITDQPEHRPLVHRYVEVAEYPDGHIELWADGISLPYVLYDRLCEIDQGAIVENKRLGHVLQIAQRVQALRDNRRNLDRPSRTLIGQPPRHPELRAPGTKSPRQLSSEDLRRAIEELAPPPHPADAAPPQANSTALRKHPGKAPRKKSTTLH
;
A
#
# COMPACT_ATOMS: atom_id res chain seq x y z
N MET A 1 5.43 32.42 14.71
CA MET A 1 6.29 32.38 13.50
C MET A 1 5.37 32.34 12.29
N ALA A 2 5.78 32.86 11.12
CA ALA A 2 4.94 32.82 9.91
C ALA A 2 5.67 32.17 8.73
N PHE A 3 4.95 31.40 7.94
CA PHE A 3 5.41 30.73 6.73
C PHE A 3 4.75 31.37 5.51
N TYR A 4 5.55 31.97 4.64
CA TYR A 4 5.08 32.57 3.40
C TYR A 4 5.16 31.57 2.24
N SER A 5 4.03 31.29 1.62
CA SER A 5 3.93 30.31 0.52
C SER A 5 3.17 30.87 -0.69
N ASP A 6 3.26 30.18 -1.82
CA ASP A 6 2.43 30.50 -2.97
C ASP A 6 1.04 29.85 -2.86
N LYS A 7 0.17 30.10 -3.83
CA LYS A 7 -1.22 29.64 -3.83
C LYS A 7 -1.41 28.19 -4.31
N SER A 8 -0.34 27.38 -4.27
CA SER A 8 -0.39 25.96 -4.66
C SER A 8 -1.37 25.16 -3.80
N SER A 9 -2.00 24.14 -4.40
CA SER A 9 -2.97 23.26 -3.73
C SER A 9 -2.39 22.46 -2.57
N VAL A 10 -1.06 22.37 -2.46
CA VAL A 10 -0.37 21.76 -1.32
C VAL A 10 -0.53 22.61 -0.05
N PHE A 11 -0.50 23.94 -0.20
CA PHE A 11 -0.54 24.89 0.92
C PHE A 11 -1.96 25.30 1.32
N ARG A 12 -2.92 25.20 0.39
CA ARG A 12 -4.31 25.59 0.64
C ARG A 12 -5.29 24.71 -0.12
N VAL A 13 -6.47 24.53 0.46
CA VAL A 13 -7.60 23.89 -0.23
C VAL A 13 -8.14 24.90 -1.26
N ASN A 14 -8.01 24.57 -2.55
CA ASN A 14 -8.47 25.46 -3.63
C ASN A 14 -9.99 25.35 -3.91
N ALA A 15 -10.65 24.29 -3.45
CA ALA A 15 -12.08 24.07 -3.64
C ALA A 15 -12.88 24.64 -2.45
N ARG A 16 -13.89 25.49 -2.74
CA ARG A 16 -14.84 25.97 -1.73
C ARG A 16 -15.87 24.86 -1.45
N GLY A 17 -15.98 24.41 -0.19
CA GLY A 17 -17.03 23.49 0.25
C GLY A 17 -16.67 22.00 0.29
N ALA A 18 -15.39 21.65 0.51
CA ALA A 18 -14.99 20.25 0.67
C ALA A 18 -15.73 19.59 1.85
N THR A 19 -16.63 18.64 1.54
CA THR A 19 -17.56 18.00 2.48
C THR A 19 -16.89 16.95 3.39
N ALA A 20 -15.63 17.15 3.75
CA ALA A 20 -14.90 16.29 4.67
C ALA A 20 -14.07 17.14 5.66
N GLY A 21 -14.75 18.02 6.38
CA GLY A 21 -14.47 18.26 7.80
C GLY A 21 -13.36 19.23 8.20
N ARG A 22 -12.37 19.58 7.37
CA ARG A 22 -11.29 20.51 7.81
C ARG A 22 -10.81 21.39 6.65
N ASP A 23 -10.88 22.71 6.82
CA ASP A 23 -10.51 23.75 5.83
C ASP A 23 -9.00 23.84 5.52
N TYR A 24 -8.21 22.87 5.98
CA TYR A 24 -6.75 22.88 5.91
C TYR A 24 -6.20 21.62 5.24
N THR A 25 -5.12 21.78 4.47
CA THR A 25 -4.36 20.67 3.89
C THR A 25 -3.58 19.94 4.99
N GLN A 26 -3.03 18.75 4.70
CA GLN A 26 -2.14 18.04 5.63
C GLN A 26 -0.93 18.92 6.04
N PHE A 27 -0.41 19.71 5.09
CA PHE A 27 0.63 20.68 5.36
C PHE A 27 0.15 21.82 6.27
N GLY A 28 -1.03 22.38 5.98
CA GLY A 28 -1.64 23.42 6.83
C GLY A 28 -1.91 22.93 8.26
N ARG A 29 -2.32 21.67 8.42
CA ARG A 29 -2.48 21.01 9.73
C ARG A 29 -1.17 20.99 10.50
N ALA A 30 -0.08 20.52 9.87
CA ALA A 30 1.22 20.45 10.51
C ALA A 30 1.74 21.84 10.94
N LEU A 31 1.56 22.87 10.09
CA LEU A 31 1.92 24.24 10.45
C LEU A 31 1.10 24.76 11.64
N TYR A 32 -0.20 24.47 11.67
CA TYR A 32 -1.06 24.84 12.80
C TYR A 32 -0.59 24.19 14.10
N GLU A 33 -0.27 22.89 14.08
CA GLU A 33 0.24 22.16 15.25
C GLU A 33 1.59 22.72 15.75
N LEU A 34 2.45 23.21 14.85
CA LEU A 34 3.72 23.88 15.19
C LEU A 34 3.56 25.35 15.58
N ASN A 35 2.32 25.87 15.64
CA ASN A 35 2.01 27.27 15.88
C ASN A 35 2.73 28.21 14.87
N ILE A 36 2.70 27.80 13.60
CA ILE A 36 3.24 28.54 12.46
C ILE A 36 2.08 29.05 11.62
N GLU A 37 1.95 30.37 11.50
CA GLU A 37 0.92 31.00 10.69
C GLU A 37 1.26 30.85 9.19
N SER A 38 0.37 30.24 8.40
CA SER A 38 0.55 30.12 6.95
C SER A 38 -0.02 31.34 6.23
N ILE A 39 0.83 32.10 5.55
CA ILE A 39 0.45 33.28 4.77
C ILE A 39 0.64 32.97 3.29
N CYS A 40 -0.45 32.88 2.55
CA CYS A 40 -0.41 32.75 1.09
C CYS A 40 -0.12 34.11 0.45
N ALA A 41 0.96 34.21 -0.30
CA ALA A 41 1.38 35.44 -0.96
C ALA A 41 0.30 35.94 -1.94
N ASN A 42 -0.09 37.21 -1.78
CA ASN A 42 -0.94 37.93 -2.71
C ASN A 42 -0.13 38.76 -3.74
N SER A 43 1.19 38.87 -3.56
CA SER A 43 2.09 39.62 -4.45
C SER A 43 3.28 38.77 -4.92
N SER A 44 3.74 39.03 -6.14
CA SER A 44 4.75 38.24 -6.87
C SER A 44 6.21 38.57 -6.52
N GLN A 45 6.45 39.63 -5.74
CA GLN A 45 7.76 40.30 -5.68
C GLN A 45 8.84 39.50 -4.92
N ALA A 46 8.47 38.75 -3.87
CA ALA A 46 9.40 37.87 -3.14
C ALA A 46 9.80 36.63 -3.96
N LYS A 47 8.91 36.16 -4.86
CA LYS A 47 9.08 34.93 -5.63
C LYS A 47 10.20 35.06 -6.67
N GLY A 48 10.29 36.20 -7.36
CA GLY A 48 11.25 36.40 -8.46
C GLY A 48 12.74 36.43 -8.06
N ARG A 49 13.09 36.61 -6.77
CA ARG A 49 14.48 36.47 -6.29
C ARG A 49 14.81 35.01 -5.99
N VAL A 50 13.90 34.30 -5.34
CA VAL A 50 14.03 32.87 -5.02
C VAL A 50 14.05 32.04 -6.30
N GLU A 51 13.17 32.32 -7.25
CA GLU A 51 13.11 31.61 -8.54
C GLU A 51 14.41 31.75 -9.35
N ARG A 52 15.03 32.93 -9.38
CA ARG A 52 16.33 33.12 -10.05
C ARG A 52 17.46 32.33 -9.40
N MET A 53 17.50 32.30 -8.06
CA MET A 53 18.47 31.49 -7.33
C MET A 53 18.24 30.00 -7.61
N ASN A 54 16.99 29.55 -7.51
CA ASN A 54 16.62 28.16 -7.77
C ASN A 54 16.95 27.73 -9.20
N GLY A 55 16.71 28.58 -10.20
CA GLY A 55 17.12 28.31 -11.58
C GLY A 55 18.63 28.18 -11.73
N THR A 56 19.40 29.04 -11.03
CA THR A 56 20.86 28.98 -11.02
C THR A 56 21.37 27.68 -10.38
N LEU A 57 20.76 27.27 -9.27
CA LEU A 57 21.08 26.02 -8.58
C LEU A 57 20.74 24.80 -9.44
N GLN A 58 19.55 24.75 -10.03
CA GLN A 58 19.11 23.64 -10.87
C GLN A 58 20.00 23.46 -12.11
N ASP A 59 20.38 24.54 -12.78
CA ASP A 59 21.27 24.47 -13.94
C ASP A 59 22.69 24.00 -13.55
N ARG A 60 23.27 24.59 -12.49
CA ARG A 60 24.64 24.31 -12.08
C ARG A 60 24.81 22.96 -11.42
N LEU A 61 23.87 22.55 -10.57
CA LEU A 61 23.94 21.24 -9.89
C LEU A 61 23.92 20.11 -10.92
N VAL A 62 23.02 20.18 -11.90
CA VAL A 62 22.95 19.17 -12.98
C VAL A 62 24.26 19.12 -13.77
N LYS A 63 24.86 20.27 -14.09
CA LYS A 63 26.16 20.34 -14.78
C LYS A 63 27.30 19.79 -13.92
N ALA A 64 27.32 20.09 -12.62
CA ALA A 64 28.33 19.59 -11.70
C ALA A 64 28.26 18.06 -11.56
N LEU A 65 27.05 17.50 -11.39
CA LEU A 65 26.85 16.05 -11.36
C LEU A 65 27.36 15.38 -12.64
N ARG A 66 27.08 15.96 -13.81
CA ARG A 66 27.59 15.48 -15.11
C ARG A 66 29.11 15.55 -15.19
N LEU A 67 29.72 16.64 -14.74
CA LEU A 67 31.18 16.83 -14.75
C LEU A 67 31.89 15.80 -13.86
N HIS A 68 31.28 15.42 -12.75
CA HIS A 68 31.77 14.38 -11.84
C HIS A 68 31.32 12.96 -12.24
N ASN A 69 30.66 12.77 -13.39
CA ASN A 69 30.11 11.49 -13.86
C ASN A 69 29.21 10.79 -12.82
N ILE A 70 28.43 11.57 -12.06
CA ILE A 70 27.53 11.05 -11.03
C ILE A 70 26.18 10.69 -11.66
N SER A 71 25.77 9.43 -11.51
CA SER A 71 24.50 8.89 -12.05
C SER A 71 23.64 8.17 -11.02
N THR A 72 24.08 8.09 -9.76
CA THR A 72 23.38 7.38 -8.66
C THR A 72 22.97 8.35 -7.56
N LEU A 73 21.88 8.05 -6.86
CA LEU A 73 21.38 8.86 -5.75
C LEU A 73 22.40 8.95 -4.61
N GLU A 74 23.06 7.84 -4.26
CA GLU A 74 24.03 7.78 -3.16
C GLU A 74 25.22 8.72 -3.43
N ALA A 75 25.81 8.63 -4.62
CA ALA A 75 26.91 9.51 -5.02
C ALA A 75 26.50 10.99 -5.12
N ALA A 76 25.27 11.29 -5.55
CA ALA A 76 24.76 12.66 -5.56
C ALA A 76 24.62 13.22 -4.12
N ASN A 77 24.11 12.42 -3.19
CA ASN A 77 24.01 12.79 -1.78
C ASN A 77 25.40 13.01 -1.14
N ALA A 78 26.38 12.16 -1.47
CA ALA A 78 27.76 12.33 -1.02
C ALA A 78 28.44 13.59 -1.59
N PHE A 79 28.07 13.99 -2.81
CA PHE A 79 28.60 15.19 -3.46
C PHE A 79 27.94 16.50 -3.00
N ALA A 80 26.71 16.44 -2.50
CA ALA A 80 25.93 17.64 -2.14
C ALA A 80 26.65 18.60 -1.17
N PRO A 81 27.34 18.15 -0.10
CA PRO A 81 28.09 19.04 0.78
C PRO A 81 29.24 19.77 0.08
N VAL A 82 29.94 19.08 -0.84
CA VAL A 82 31.05 19.66 -1.62
C VAL A 82 30.54 20.73 -2.55
N PHE A 83 29.46 20.44 -3.29
CA PHE A 83 28.80 21.41 -4.15
C PHE A 83 28.31 22.62 -3.37
N LEU A 84 27.68 22.40 -2.21
CA LEU A 84 27.15 23.48 -1.38
C LEU A 84 28.25 24.41 -0.88
N ALA A 85 29.41 23.86 -0.48
CA ALA A 85 30.58 24.65 -0.07
C ALA A 85 31.11 25.52 -1.22
N ASP A 86 31.35 24.95 -2.41
CA ASP A 86 31.80 25.71 -3.59
C ASP A 86 30.77 26.76 -4.02
N PHE A 87 29.48 26.40 -4.01
CA PHE A 87 28.40 27.30 -4.36
C PHE A 87 28.33 28.50 -3.40
N ASN A 88 28.37 28.23 -2.09
CA ASN A 88 28.31 29.29 -1.09
C ASN A 88 29.55 30.18 -1.13
N LEU A 89 30.74 29.64 -1.42
CA LEU A 89 31.95 30.45 -1.61
C LEU A 89 31.77 31.50 -2.73
N ARG A 90 31.07 31.14 -3.81
CA ARG A 90 30.88 32.02 -4.98
C ARG A 90 29.68 32.96 -4.87
N PHE A 91 28.60 32.50 -4.22
CA PHE A 91 27.29 33.17 -4.30
C PHE A 91 26.68 33.57 -2.96
N ALA A 92 27.19 33.06 -1.84
CA ALA A 92 26.63 33.43 -0.54
C ALA A 92 26.85 34.92 -0.29
N LYS A 93 25.83 35.56 0.28
CA LYS A 93 25.91 36.92 0.76
C LYS A 93 25.78 36.89 2.26
N ILE A 94 26.63 37.67 2.93
CA ILE A 94 26.54 37.87 4.37
C ILE A 94 25.14 38.45 4.66
N PRO A 95 24.38 37.85 5.60
CA PRO A 95 23.08 38.38 5.97
C PRO A 95 23.24 39.80 6.53
N ARG A 96 22.22 40.65 6.33
CA ARG A 96 22.25 42.04 6.80
C ARG A 96 22.31 42.14 8.33
N SER A 97 21.82 41.13 9.02
CA SER A 97 21.80 41.01 10.48
C SER A 97 22.28 39.62 10.85
N ASP A 98 23.05 39.53 11.92
CA ASP A 98 23.50 38.30 12.58
C ASP A 98 22.47 37.74 13.58
N PHE A 99 21.34 38.43 13.76
CA PHE A 99 20.26 37.99 14.62
C PHE A 99 19.70 36.62 14.20
N ASN A 100 19.81 35.65 15.10
CA ASN A 100 19.25 34.33 14.91
C ASN A 100 17.74 34.33 15.22
N ALA A 101 16.91 34.28 14.17
CA ALA A 101 15.45 34.23 14.29
C ALA A 101 14.88 32.79 14.38
N HIS A 102 15.73 31.76 14.48
CA HIS A 102 15.26 30.38 14.59
C HIS A 102 14.61 30.12 15.95
N ARG A 103 13.48 29.41 15.94
CA ARG A 103 12.79 28.94 17.13
C ARG A 103 13.20 27.48 17.39
N PRO A 104 13.65 27.13 18.60
CA PRO A 104 13.87 25.73 18.96
C PRO A 104 12.53 24.99 19.03
N VAL A 105 12.57 23.68 18.77
CA VAL A 105 11.42 22.78 18.94
C VAL A 105 11.07 22.73 20.42
N GLN A 106 9.79 22.87 20.75
CA GLN A 106 9.32 22.77 22.13
C GLN A 106 9.24 21.31 22.57
N PRO A 107 9.46 20.99 23.86
CA PRO A 107 9.36 19.61 24.36
C PRO A 107 7.99 18.96 24.13
N GLU A 108 6.94 19.76 24.04
CA GLU A 108 5.57 19.30 23.79
C GLU A 108 5.28 19.07 22.29
N GLU A 109 6.15 19.53 21.38
CA GLU A 109 6.01 19.38 19.93
C GLU A 109 6.60 18.03 19.47
N ASP A 110 5.73 17.02 19.37
CA ASP A 110 6.08 15.73 18.78
C ASP A 110 6.14 15.82 17.24
N LEU A 111 7.34 16.05 16.70
CA LEU A 111 7.54 16.21 15.26
C LEU A 111 7.19 14.96 14.45
N GLU A 112 7.44 13.77 14.99
CA GLU A 112 7.14 12.51 14.29
C GLU A 112 5.64 12.42 14.06
N ARG A 113 4.87 12.69 15.11
CA ARG A 113 3.41 12.71 15.04
C ARG A 113 2.91 13.87 14.18
N ILE A 114 3.45 15.08 14.34
CA ILE A 114 2.99 16.29 13.62
C ILE A 114 3.14 16.13 12.10
N PHE A 115 4.17 15.45 11.62
CA PHE A 115 4.40 15.25 10.19
C PHE A 115 3.74 14.00 9.59
N THR A 116 2.96 13.25 10.38
CA THR A 116 2.16 12.12 9.86
C THR A 116 1.06 12.57 8.92
N TRP A 117 0.71 11.71 7.96
CA TRP A 117 -0.52 11.87 7.20
C TRP A 117 -1.70 11.43 8.06
N ARG A 118 -2.69 12.31 8.32
CA ARG A 118 -3.80 11.98 9.21
C ARG A 118 -5.14 12.03 8.51
N GLU A 119 -5.97 11.03 8.75
CA GLU A 119 -7.32 11.00 8.21
C GLU A 119 -8.32 10.47 9.23
N TRP A 120 -9.48 11.11 9.32
CA TRP A 120 -10.55 10.67 10.19
C TRP A 120 -11.39 9.59 9.51
N ARG A 121 -11.53 8.44 10.15
CA ARG A 121 -12.30 7.29 9.66
C ARG A 121 -13.33 6.86 10.68
N LYS A 122 -14.55 6.60 10.20
CA LYS A 122 -15.64 6.12 11.04
C LYS A 122 -15.46 4.64 11.36
N VAL A 123 -15.54 4.29 12.64
CA VAL A 123 -15.50 2.92 13.13
C VAL A 123 -16.85 2.23 12.90
N SER A 124 -16.81 0.99 12.42
CA SER A 124 -17.99 0.17 12.19
C SER A 124 -18.58 -0.39 13.49
N ASN A 125 -19.75 -1.04 13.40
CA ASN A 125 -20.35 -1.74 14.54
C ASN A 125 -19.49 -2.91 15.06
N ARG A 126 -18.54 -3.41 14.26
CA ARG A 126 -17.65 -4.52 14.63
C ARG A 126 -16.24 -4.04 15.02
N LEU A 127 -16.10 -2.78 15.43
CA LEU A 127 -14.80 -2.17 15.75
C LEU A 127 -13.79 -2.27 14.60
N THR A 128 -14.26 -2.22 13.36
CA THR A 128 -13.41 -2.21 12.18
C THR A 128 -13.43 -0.87 11.47
N LEU A 129 -12.32 -0.50 10.86
CA LEU A 129 -12.25 0.61 9.92
C LEU A 129 -11.44 0.20 8.69
N GLN A 130 -11.70 0.86 7.57
CA GLN A 130 -10.97 0.61 6.34
C GLN A 130 -10.10 1.82 5.99
N TYR A 131 -8.82 1.56 5.79
CA TYR A 131 -7.85 2.56 5.35
C TYR A 131 -6.93 1.94 4.29
N ASP A 132 -6.71 2.67 3.19
CA ASP A 132 -5.87 2.21 2.08
C ASP A 132 -6.14 0.76 1.61
N ARG A 133 -7.44 0.42 1.44
CA ARG A 133 -7.97 -0.93 1.09
C ARG A 133 -7.68 -2.04 2.10
N THR A 134 -6.99 -1.74 3.19
CA THR A 134 -6.72 -2.66 4.30
C THR A 134 -7.80 -2.48 5.37
N LEU A 135 -8.27 -3.58 5.95
CA LEU A 135 -9.23 -3.53 7.04
C LEU A 135 -8.47 -3.63 8.36
N TYR A 136 -8.69 -2.68 9.26
CA TYR A 136 -8.09 -2.62 10.58
C TYR A 136 -9.17 -3.02 11.58
N LEU A 137 -8.90 -4.04 12.38
CA LEU A 137 -9.75 -4.49 13.47
C LEU A 137 -9.18 -3.96 14.78
N ILE A 138 -9.87 -3.02 15.41
CA ILE A 138 -9.52 -2.53 16.74
C ILE A 138 -9.80 -3.66 17.74
N THR A 139 -8.87 -3.88 18.67
CA THR A 139 -9.00 -4.93 19.69
C THR A 139 -10.26 -4.71 20.52
N ASP A 140 -11.10 -5.73 20.68
CA ASP A 140 -12.31 -5.62 21.52
C ASP A 140 -11.94 -5.58 23.00
N GLN A 141 -11.86 -4.37 23.54
CA GLN A 141 -11.72 -4.08 24.95
C GLN A 141 -12.91 -3.21 25.40
N PRO A 142 -13.33 -3.29 26.68
CA PRO A 142 -14.45 -2.49 27.18
C PRO A 142 -14.31 -0.99 26.89
N GLU A 143 -13.08 -0.47 26.91
CA GLU A 143 -12.73 0.93 26.62
C GLU A 143 -12.93 1.32 25.15
N HIS A 144 -12.84 0.36 24.22
CA HIS A 144 -12.96 0.61 22.78
C HIS A 144 -14.39 0.45 22.27
N ARG A 145 -15.27 -0.26 22.98
CA ARG A 145 -16.68 -0.46 22.57
C ARG A 145 -17.44 0.86 22.34
N PRO A 146 -17.23 1.94 23.13
CA PRO A 146 -17.81 3.24 22.86
C PRO A 146 -17.32 3.91 21.57
N LEU A 147 -16.24 3.42 20.96
CA LEU A 147 -15.73 3.94 19.68
C LEU A 147 -16.59 3.53 18.49
N VAL A 148 -17.52 2.59 18.65
CA VAL A 148 -18.46 2.20 17.60
C VAL A 148 -19.18 3.45 17.05
N HIS A 149 -19.16 3.61 15.72
CA HIS A 149 -19.71 4.75 15.00
C HIS A 149 -19.05 6.11 15.26
N ARG A 150 -18.02 6.19 16.10
CA ARG A 150 -17.20 7.40 16.25
C ARG A 150 -16.18 7.48 15.12
N TYR A 151 -15.69 8.69 14.87
CA TYR A 151 -14.54 8.92 14.01
C TYR A 151 -13.27 8.81 14.84
N VAL A 152 -12.33 8.00 14.36
CA VAL A 152 -10.99 7.87 14.92
C VAL A 152 -9.99 8.39 13.89
N GLU A 153 -8.85 8.85 14.36
CA GLU A 153 -7.76 9.35 13.53
C GLU A 153 -6.89 8.18 13.09
N VAL A 154 -6.64 8.08 11.79
CA VAL A 154 -5.65 7.18 11.22
C VAL A 154 -4.42 8.01 10.89
N ALA A 155 -3.31 7.77 11.58
CA ALA A 155 -2.03 8.41 11.35
C ALA A 155 -1.13 7.45 10.56
N GLU A 156 -0.67 7.86 9.38
CA GLU A 156 0.32 7.14 8.58
C GLU A 156 1.66 7.91 8.62
N TYR A 157 2.70 7.20 9.04
CA TYR A 157 4.03 7.75 9.23
C TYR A 157 4.88 7.66 7.96
N PRO A 158 5.99 8.43 7.86
CA PRO A 158 6.83 8.47 6.65
C PRO A 158 7.46 7.14 6.25
N ASP A 159 7.71 6.27 7.23
CA ASP A 159 8.20 4.89 7.07
C ASP A 159 7.09 3.88 6.71
N GLY A 160 5.83 4.34 6.69
CA GLY A 160 4.65 3.58 6.28
C GLY A 160 3.94 2.83 7.39
N HIS A 161 4.41 2.92 8.65
CA HIS A 161 3.64 2.40 9.77
C HIS A 161 2.38 3.24 10.00
N ILE A 162 1.36 2.59 10.55
CA ILE A 162 0.04 3.19 10.73
C ILE A 162 -0.34 3.05 12.19
N GLU A 163 -0.95 4.09 12.74
CA GLU A 163 -1.51 4.08 14.08
C GLU A 163 -2.96 4.56 14.05
N LEU A 164 -3.76 4.00 14.94
CA LEU A 164 -5.15 4.40 15.13
C LEU A 164 -5.24 5.17 16.44
N TRP A 165 -5.77 6.38 16.39
CA TRP A 165 -5.84 7.26 17.55
C TRP A 165 -7.29 7.61 17.87
N ALA A 166 -7.67 7.46 19.14
CA ALA A 166 -8.93 7.96 19.67
C ALA A 166 -8.67 8.69 20.99
N ASP A 167 -9.28 9.88 21.14
CA ASP A 167 -9.22 10.66 22.38
C ASP A 167 -7.78 10.89 22.91
N GLY A 168 -6.80 10.98 22.00
CA GLY A 168 -5.39 11.21 22.34
C GLY A 168 -4.60 9.94 22.72
N ILE A 169 -5.18 8.74 22.55
CA ILE A 169 -4.55 7.45 22.87
C ILE A 169 -4.43 6.60 21.59
N SER A 170 -3.31 5.91 21.44
CA SER A 170 -3.09 4.93 20.36
C SER A 170 -3.79 3.61 20.69
N LEU A 171 -4.55 3.09 19.71
CA LEU A 171 -5.40 1.92 19.85
C LEU A 171 -4.69 0.67 19.29
N PRO A 172 -4.66 -0.44 20.03
CA PRO A 172 -4.15 -1.71 19.51
C PRO A 172 -5.10 -2.27 18.45
N TYR A 173 -4.55 -2.70 17.31
CA TYR A 173 -5.32 -3.25 16.21
C TYR A 173 -4.66 -4.46 15.56
N VAL A 174 -5.45 -5.24 14.83
CA VAL A 174 -5.00 -6.34 13.98
C VAL A 174 -5.35 -6.03 12.53
N LEU A 175 -4.40 -6.29 11.63
CA LEU A 175 -4.61 -6.14 10.20
C LEU A 175 -5.38 -7.33 9.64
N TYR A 176 -6.47 -7.04 8.94
CA TYR A 176 -7.15 -8.00 8.09
C TYR A 176 -6.97 -7.57 6.63
N ASP A 177 -5.87 -8.04 6.03
CA ASP A 177 -5.56 -7.71 4.64
C ASP A 177 -6.35 -8.61 3.67
N ARG A 178 -7.28 -8.01 2.92
CA ARG A 178 -8.03 -8.71 1.85
C ARG A 178 -7.21 -8.85 0.54
N LEU A 179 -5.97 -8.38 0.53
CA LEU A 179 -5.01 -8.44 -0.57
C LEU A 179 -3.79 -9.32 -0.25
N CYS A 180 -3.79 -10.04 0.88
CA CYS A 180 -2.65 -10.87 1.28
C CYS A 180 -2.24 -11.83 0.14
N GLU A 181 -1.00 -11.69 -0.33
CA GLU A 181 -0.37 -12.62 -1.25
C GLU A 181 0.00 -13.89 -0.48
N ILE A 182 -0.33 -15.05 -1.03
CA ILE A 182 -0.08 -16.32 -0.34
C ILE A 182 1.42 -16.63 -0.47
N ASP A 183 2.15 -16.54 0.64
CA ASP A 183 3.56 -16.91 0.70
C ASP A 183 3.73 -18.44 0.64
N GLN A 184 4.40 -18.93 -0.41
CA GLN A 184 4.65 -20.35 -0.63
C GLN A 184 5.74 -20.93 0.26
N GLY A 185 6.57 -20.09 0.90
CA GLY A 185 7.75 -20.53 1.65
C GLY A 185 7.45 -21.43 2.85
N ALA A 186 6.22 -21.44 3.36
CA ALA A 186 5.80 -22.22 4.53
C ALA A 186 5.04 -23.53 4.18
N ILE A 187 4.88 -23.87 2.90
CA ILE A 187 3.86 -24.84 2.47
C ILE A 187 4.49 -26.21 2.23
N VAL A 188 4.23 -27.12 3.17
CA VAL A 188 4.62 -28.53 3.12
C VAL A 188 3.92 -29.26 1.97
N GLU A 189 4.61 -30.23 1.38
CA GLU A 189 4.17 -31.10 0.28
C GLU A 189 2.84 -31.82 0.58
N ASN A 190 1.72 -31.19 0.25
CA ASN A 190 0.43 -31.88 0.10
C ASN A 190 0.10 -31.97 -1.39
N LYS A 191 -0.11 -33.21 -1.87
CA LYS A 191 -0.32 -33.58 -3.29
C LYS A 191 -1.36 -32.75 -4.04
N ARG A 192 -2.30 -32.09 -3.33
CA ARG A 192 -3.34 -31.25 -3.94
C ARG A 192 -3.24 -29.77 -3.58
N LEU A 193 -2.61 -29.42 -2.46
CA LEU A 193 -2.54 -28.05 -1.98
C LEU A 193 -1.66 -27.18 -2.90
N GLY A 194 -0.52 -27.71 -3.37
CA GLY A 194 0.37 -26.99 -4.29
C GLY A 194 -0.33 -26.56 -5.58
N HIS A 195 -1.12 -27.45 -6.18
CA HIS A 195 -1.86 -27.16 -7.42
C HIS A 195 -2.96 -26.11 -7.21
N VAL A 196 -3.74 -26.23 -6.13
CA VAL A 196 -4.78 -25.26 -5.77
C VAL A 196 -4.18 -23.87 -5.54
N LEU A 197 -2.99 -23.80 -4.94
CA LEU A 197 -2.29 -22.54 -4.71
C LEU A 197 -1.69 -21.92 -5.97
N GLN A 198 -1.20 -22.74 -6.91
CA GLN A 198 -0.79 -22.27 -8.23
C GLN A 198 -1.98 -21.66 -9.00
N ILE A 199 -3.15 -22.29 -8.93
CA ILE A 199 -4.39 -21.74 -9.49
C ILE A 199 -4.73 -20.41 -8.80
N ALA A 200 -4.66 -20.35 -7.47
CA ALA A 200 -4.92 -19.12 -6.72
C ALA A 200 -3.95 -17.98 -7.10
N GLN A 201 -2.65 -18.26 -7.26
CA GLN A 201 -1.66 -17.29 -7.73
C GLN A 201 -1.96 -16.80 -9.14
N ARG A 202 -2.37 -17.69 -10.04
CA ARG A 202 -2.70 -17.31 -11.42
C ARG A 202 -3.89 -16.36 -11.48
N VAL A 203 -4.92 -16.63 -10.69
CA VAL A 203 -6.08 -15.74 -10.54
C VAL A 203 -5.70 -14.44 -9.82
N GLN A 204 -4.80 -14.48 -8.82
CA GLN A 204 -4.28 -13.29 -8.15
C GLN A 204 -3.45 -12.40 -9.10
N ALA A 205 -2.67 -12.96 -10.02
CA ALA A 205 -1.90 -12.21 -11.01
C ALA A 205 -2.79 -11.43 -11.99
N LEU A 206 -4.03 -11.89 -12.21
CA LEU A 206 -5.03 -11.17 -13.00
C LEU A 206 -5.68 -10.02 -12.22
N ARG A 207 -5.47 -9.90 -10.90
CA ARG A 207 -6.13 -8.89 -10.05
C ARG A 207 -5.36 -7.57 -10.04
N ASP A 208 -6.09 -6.48 -10.24
CA ASP A 208 -5.59 -5.11 -10.04
C ASP A 208 -5.44 -4.84 -8.53
N ASN A 209 -4.22 -5.06 -8.02
CA ASN A 209 -3.85 -4.84 -6.62
C ASN A 209 -3.39 -3.39 -6.33
N ARG A 210 -3.54 -2.44 -7.27
CA ARG A 210 -3.14 -1.05 -7.05
C ARG A 210 -3.86 -0.48 -5.82
N ARG A 211 -3.13 0.14 -4.91
CA ARG A 211 -3.71 0.84 -3.76
C ARG A 211 -4.35 2.17 -4.16
N ASN A 212 -5.13 2.81 -3.28
CA ASN A 212 -5.81 4.06 -3.65
C ASN A 212 -4.80 5.17 -3.97
N LEU A 213 -5.08 5.95 -5.02
CA LEU A 213 -4.19 7.03 -5.50
C LEU A 213 -4.25 8.28 -4.62
N ASP A 214 -5.35 8.51 -3.90
CA ASP A 214 -5.54 9.64 -2.98
C ASP A 214 -4.78 9.51 -1.65
N ARG A 215 -3.72 8.70 -1.65
CA ARG A 215 -2.94 8.33 -0.46
C ARG A 215 -1.52 8.84 -0.59
N PRO A 216 -0.84 9.12 0.54
CA PRO A 216 0.53 9.60 0.50
C PRO A 216 1.42 8.63 -0.29
N SER A 217 2.37 9.20 -1.02
CA SER A 217 3.38 8.41 -1.73
C SER A 217 4.27 7.70 -0.70
N ARG A 218 4.57 6.43 -0.95
CA ARG A 218 5.49 5.62 -0.14
C ARG A 218 6.89 5.54 -0.76
N THR A 219 7.22 6.49 -1.64
CA THR A 219 8.53 6.56 -2.32
C THR A 219 9.70 6.70 -1.38
N LEU A 220 9.49 7.29 -0.20
CA LEU A 220 10.53 7.40 0.83
C LEU A 220 10.97 6.05 1.40
N ILE A 221 10.13 5.01 1.28
CA ILE A 221 10.41 3.64 1.75
C ILE A 221 10.83 2.76 0.56
N GLY A 222 11.26 3.37 -0.55
CA GLY A 222 11.68 2.67 -1.76
C GLY A 222 10.55 2.09 -2.62
N GLN A 223 9.28 2.39 -2.32
CA GLN A 223 8.19 2.01 -3.23
C GLN A 223 8.27 2.85 -4.51
N PRO A 224 8.01 2.26 -5.69
CA PRO A 224 8.00 3.03 -6.93
C PRO A 224 6.92 4.13 -6.88
N PRO A 225 7.13 5.27 -7.56
CA PRO A 225 6.11 6.30 -7.72
C PRO A 225 4.82 5.69 -8.28
N ARG A 226 3.68 6.06 -7.69
CA ARG A 226 2.38 5.59 -8.19
C ARG A 226 2.06 6.34 -9.48
N HIS A 227 2.04 5.63 -10.60
CA HIS A 227 1.62 6.20 -11.87
C HIS A 227 0.10 6.01 -12.06
N PRO A 228 -0.70 7.09 -12.01
CA PRO A 228 -2.17 7.02 -12.04
C PRO A 228 -2.74 6.40 -13.33
N GLU A 229 -2.00 6.49 -14.44
CA GLU A 229 -2.51 6.19 -15.79
C GLU A 229 -2.22 4.77 -16.29
N LEU A 230 -1.36 4.01 -15.61
CA LEU A 230 -0.95 2.68 -16.08
C LEU A 230 -1.61 1.60 -15.24
N ARG A 231 -2.80 1.16 -15.67
CA ARG A 231 -3.31 -0.15 -15.25
C ARG A 231 -2.38 -1.20 -15.84
N ALA A 232 -1.89 -2.13 -15.02
CA ALA A 232 -1.04 -3.19 -15.54
C ALA A 232 -1.79 -3.93 -16.68
N PRO A 233 -1.18 -4.10 -17.87
CA PRO A 233 -1.86 -4.67 -19.02
C PRO A 233 -2.51 -6.01 -18.66
N GLY A 234 -3.80 -6.18 -18.97
CA GLY A 234 -4.54 -7.43 -18.71
C GLY A 234 -5.05 -7.64 -17.28
N THR A 235 -4.85 -6.69 -16.35
CA THR A 235 -5.39 -6.80 -14.98
C THR A 235 -6.86 -6.37 -14.87
N LYS A 236 -7.62 -7.07 -14.02
CA LYS A 236 -9.05 -6.90 -13.76
C LYS A 236 -9.29 -6.38 -12.34
N SER A 237 -10.33 -5.56 -12.14
CA SER A 237 -10.73 -5.18 -10.78
C SER A 237 -11.30 -6.37 -9.99
N PRO A 238 -11.32 -6.32 -8.65
CA PRO A 238 -11.92 -7.38 -7.82
C PRO A 238 -13.36 -7.75 -8.18
N ARG A 239 -14.15 -6.80 -8.71
CA ARG A 239 -15.54 -7.03 -9.13
C ARG A 239 -15.68 -7.65 -10.53
N GLN A 240 -14.61 -7.63 -11.32
CA GLN A 240 -14.57 -8.13 -12.70
C GLN A 240 -13.94 -9.53 -12.79
N LEU A 241 -13.32 -10.02 -11.72
CA LEU A 241 -12.84 -11.40 -11.61
C LEU A 241 -14.07 -12.33 -11.54
N SER A 242 -14.17 -13.23 -12.51
CA SER A 242 -15.31 -14.14 -12.64
C SER A 242 -14.91 -15.61 -12.43
N SER A 243 -15.90 -16.49 -12.35
CA SER A 243 -15.68 -17.95 -12.31
C SER A 243 -15.02 -18.49 -13.58
N GLU A 244 -15.11 -17.77 -14.71
CA GLU A 244 -14.45 -18.14 -15.96
C GLU A 244 -12.93 -17.93 -15.87
N ASP A 245 -12.47 -16.90 -15.17
CA ASP A 245 -11.03 -16.68 -14.93
C ASP A 245 -10.43 -17.82 -14.09
N LEU A 246 -11.20 -18.32 -13.13
CA LEU A 246 -10.82 -19.48 -12.33
C LEU A 246 -10.77 -20.76 -13.18
N ARG A 247 -11.76 -20.98 -14.05
CA ARG A 247 -11.77 -22.12 -14.99
C ARG A 247 -10.58 -22.08 -15.94
N ARG A 248 -10.29 -20.91 -16.51
CA ARG A 248 -9.14 -20.71 -17.40
C ARG A 248 -7.82 -21.01 -16.70
N ALA A 249 -7.67 -20.56 -15.46
CA ALA A 249 -6.49 -20.87 -14.65
C ALA A 249 -6.35 -22.38 -14.37
N ILE A 250 -7.47 -23.08 -14.13
CA ILE A 250 -7.48 -24.54 -13.96
C ILE A 250 -7.09 -25.26 -15.25
N GLU A 251 -7.62 -24.82 -16.40
CA GLU A 251 -7.31 -25.42 -17.71
C GLU A 251 -5.85 -25.19 -18.13
N GLU A 252 -5.30 -24.00 -17.90
CA GLU A 252 -3.89 -23.68 -18.18
C GLU A 252 -2.92 -24.50 -17.30
N LEU A 253 -3.32 -24.83 -16.07
CA LEU A 253 -2.52 -25.60 -15.11
C LEU A 253 -2.90 -27.09 -15.08
N ALA A 254 -3.78 -27.55 -15.98
CA ALA A 254 -4.13 -28.95 -16.08
C ALA A 254 -2.91 -29.74 -16.59
N PRO A 255 -2.54 -30.86 -15.96
CA PRO A 255 -1.49 -31.72 -16.51
C PRO A 255 -1.91 -32.20 -17.91
N PRO A 256 -0.96 -32.37 -18.84
CA PRO A 256 -1.28 -32.90 -20.16
C PRO A 256 -2.00 -34.25 -20.01
N PRO A 257 -2.99 -34.54 -20.88
CA PRO A 257 -3.73 -35.79 -20.79
C PRO A 257 -2.74 -36.95 -20.80
N HIS A 258 -2.87 -37.85 -19.83
CA HIS A 258 -2.10 -39.08 -19.81
C HIS A 258 -2.39 -39.85 -21.12
N PRO A 259 -1.37 -40.40 -21.81
CA PRO A 259 -1.54 -41.07 -23.10
C PRO A 259 -2.45 -42.31 -23.08
N ALA A 260 -3.01 -42.68 -21.92
CA ALA A 260 -3.93 -43.80 -21.76
C ALA A 260 -5.39 -43.49 -22.20
N ASP A 261 -5.79 -42.22 -22.27
CA ASP A 261 -7.19 -41.85 -22.61
C ASP A 261 -7.44 -41.71 -24.13
N ALA A 262 -6.43 -41.96 -24.97
CA ALA A 262 -6.53 -41.85 -26.44
C ALA A 262 -6.73 -43.19 -27.17
N ALA A 263 -6.90 -44.31 -26.46
CA ALA A 263 -7.15 -45.61 -27.08
C ALA A 263 -8.65 -45.96 -27.07
N PRO A 264 -9.30 -46.20 -28.22
CA PRO A 264 -10.69 -46.67 -28.23
C PRO A 264 -10.80 -48.05 -27.56
N PRO A 265 -11.94 -48.38 -26.92
CA PRO A 265 -12.10 -49.63 -26.21
C PRO A 265 -12.02 -50.80 -27.19
N GLN A 266 -11.02 -51.66 -27.01
CA GLN A 266 -10.96 -52.93 -27.73
C GLN A 266 -12.10 -53.83 -27.22
N ALA A 267 -13.05 -54.13 -28.11
CA ALA A 267 -14.13 -55.06 -27.87
C ALA A 267 -13.59 -56.49 -27.80
N ASN A 268 -13.32 -56.98 -26.60
CA ASN A 268 -13.10 -58.41 -26.38
C ASN A 268 -14.45 -59.08 -26.12
N SER A 269 -14.97 -59.75 -27.14
CA SER A 269 -16.09 -60.68 -27.00
C SER A 269 -15.61 -61.91 -26.22
N THR A 270 -16.31 -62.29 -25.15
CA THR A 270 -16.18 -63.63 -24.59
C THR A 270 -17.55 -64.08 -24.11
N ALA A 271 -18.01 -65.16 -24.72
CA ALA A 271 -19.34 -65.72 -24.60
C ALA A 271 -19.70 -66.17 -23.17
N LEU A 272 -20.97 -65.98 -22.80
CA LEU A 272 -21.61 -66.57 -21.63
C LEU A 272 -21.39 -68.09 -21.60
N ARG A 273 -20.75 -68.61 -20.54
CA ARG A 273 -20.79 -70.03 -20.18
C ARG A 273 -21.56 -70.19 -18.87
N LYS A 274 -22.76 -70.79 -18.97
CA LYS A 274 -23.65 -71.17 -17.85
C LYS A 274 -22.96 -72.15 -16.91
N HIS A 275 -23.05 -71.92 -15.59
CA HIS A 275 -22.73 -72.91 -14.56
C HIS A 275 -23.95 -73.81 -14.27
N PRO A 276 -23.79 -75.14 -14.08
CA PRO A 276 -24.87 -76.01 -13.64
C PRO A 276 -25.01 -76.02 -12.11
N GLY A 277 -26.25 -76.01 -11.64
CA GLY A 277 -26.62 -76.03 -10.22
C GLY A 277 -26.36 -77.37 -9.52
N LYS A 278 -26.12 -77.32 -8.21
CA LYS A 278 -26.06 -78.49 -7.32
C LYS A 278 -27.41 -78.71 -6.64
N ALA A 279 -27.90 -79.94 -6.76
CA ALA A 279 -29.09 -80.49 -6.10
C ALA A 279 -28.79 -80.99 -4.66
N PRO A 280 -29.82 -81.22 -3.82
CA PRO A 280 -29.66 -81.34 -2.36
C PRO A 280 -29.43 -82.79 -1.89
N ARG A 281 -28.77 -82.97 -0.75
CA ARG A 281 -28.68 -84.27 -0.04
C ARG A 281 -29.49 -84.24 1.26
N LYS A 282 -30.36 -85.24 1.42
CA LYS A 282 -31.21 -85.52 2.60
C LYS A 282 -30.49 -86.41 3.62
N LYS A 283 -30.75 -86.10 4.90
CA LYS A 283 -30.97 -86.94 6.12
C LYS A 283 -29.96 -88.03 6.53
N SER A 284 -29.55 -88.00 7.79
CA SER A 284 -29.72 -89.11 8.76
C SER A 284 -29.40 -88.68 10.20
N THR A 285 -30.34 -88.95 11.09
CA THR A 285 -30.34 -88.93 12.58
C THR A 285 -29.34 -89.94 13.16
N THR A 286 -28.77 -89.75 14.37
CA THR A 286 -28.83 -90.66 15.56
C THR A 286 -28.19 -90.02 16.81
N LEU A 287 -28.68 -90.45 17.97
CA LEU A 287 -28.42 -90.06 19.36
C LEU A 287 -27.01 -90.39 19.89
N HIS A 288 -26.51 -89.60 20.86
CA HIS A 288 -26.47 -89.92 22.29
C HIS A 288 -26.15 -88.68 23.12
#